data_AF-A0A533B8R9-F1
#
_entry.id   AF-A0A533B8R9-F1
#
_cell.length_a   1.000
_cell.length_b   1.000
_cell.length_c   1.000
_cell.angle_alpha   90.00
_cell.angle_beta   90.00
_cell.angle_gamma   90.00
#
_symmetry.space_group_name_H-M   'P 1'
#
loop_
_entity.id
_entity.type
_entity.pdbx_description
1 polymer ?
#
loop_
_entity_poly.entity_id
_entity_poly.type
_entity_poly.pdbx_seq_one_letter_code
_entity_poly.pdbx_strand_id
1 'polypeptide(L)'
;MMNSVTRKAGVVAATAFGVILVSGSIEGSLFAQEKLPEGFKKGDLAPEPAAEMIEAGKRVYFTKCVWCHGVDGAGDGPGADRLWPRPRNFNQGTFKIRHTASGELPLFDAKKPIPGQNDLFETVTHGLPGSAMPPWEGILTEEQRLQVLSFVTTQLVKDRKFTDKQSESQTILQLAELKPKAATDESKKRGSELIVEKKCIECHGVEGRGDGNAFNLKDDWGFPIQPADFHKCWNFRGSRQDPYNVGNIFRTFSTGVNGTPMPSFADNTTVDERWDIANFVNSLCERDTVGNPLPIDPLTDKPKINFVVPSNLVEGEIPADMENEAWQKAPKRYVAMGGQITHKPRNFVNRIDDIWVRSLYNDKSVVYLLEWDDRTKSVAEGKLPWAPMQVNIEIKEQDPKTGEEGSIAANQNKYAIYNDAIAIETAVKWKELPAPIKPRFLFGTNDQFPVDIVKWEADGSIRAFLGTGWDKDFIERDTYEENLKVLKGEWKNGRWYVMIQRPLGNKKDQDYEEDTFFEVGQYIPTVFFAWDGHNGDAGRKMAVSAFYYTFLNPPIPRETYIYPVVIAFGVVLLEGWVLTRRANKKKGKTL
;
A
#
# COMPACT_ATOMS: atom_id res chain seq x y z
N MET A 1 -47.60 -19.39 59.19
CA MET A 1 -47.65 -18.95 60.60
C MET A 1 -46.57 -17.90 60.78
N MET A 2 -46.98 -16.63 60.71
CA MET A 2 -47.05 -15.67 61.84
C MET A 2 -45.68 -15.24 62.41
N ASN A 3 -45.31 -13.98 62.10
CA ASN A 3 -44.90 -12.88 63.01
C ASN A 3 -43.90 -13.21 64.15
N SER A 4 -42.88 -12.41 64.48
CA SER A 4 -42.64 -10.97 64.37
C SER A 4 -41.23 -10.64 64.92
N VAL A 5 -40.83 -9.36 64.86
CA VAL A 5 -40.23 -8.55 65.96
C VAL A 5 -39.09 -7.61 65.49
N THR A 6 -39.49 -6.34 65.35
CA THR A 6 -38.86 -5.03 65.68
C THR A 6 -37.39 -4.67 65.44
N ARG A 7 -37.26 -3.48 64.85
CA ARG A 7 -36.12 -2.53 64.84
C ARG A 7 -35.57 -2.19 66.24
N LYS A 8 -34.26 -1.96 66.33
CA LYS A 8 -33.65 -0.79 67.00
C LYS A 8 -32.33 -0.40 66.33
N ALA A 9 -32.13 0.90 66.17
CA ALA A 9 -31.01 1.57 65.53
C ALA A 9 -29.86 1.87 66.52
N GLY A 10 -28.65 2.00 65.99
CA GLY A 10 -27.46 2.56 66.65
C GLY A 10 -26.57 3.25 65.62
N VAL A 11 -26.29 4.53 65.87
CA VAL A 11 -25.66 5.57 65.01
C VAL A 11 -24.15 5.67 65.27
N VAL A 12 -23.37 6.22 64.31
CA VAL A 12 -22.25 7.21 64.44
C VAL A 12 -21.53 7.24 63.07
N ALA A 13 -21.20 8.34 62.40
CA ALA A 13 -21.46 9.77 62.56
C ALA A 13 -21.25 10.45 61.19
N ALA A 14 -22.07 11.46 60.90
CA ALA A 14 -21.87 12.42 59.81
C ALA A 14 -21.78 13.81 60.43
N THR A 15 -20.70 14.54 60.16
CA THR A 15 -20.56 15.95 60.51
C THR A 15 -20.73 16.81 59.26
N ALA A 16 -21.75 17.66 59.33
CA ALA A 16 -22.14 18.68 58.36
C ALA A 16 -21.35 19.98 58.57
N PHE A 17 -21.28 20.81 57.53
CA PHE A 17 -21.30 22.30 57.53
C PHE A 17 -21.40 22.71 56.06
N GLY A 18 -22.21 23.65 55.56
CA GLY A 18 -23.20 24.58 56.08
C GLY A 18 -23.61 25.43 54.87
N VAL A 19 -24.91 25.64 54.68
CA VAL A 19 -25.47 26.41 53.54
C VAL A 19 -25.34 27.90 53.84
N ILE A 20 -24.73 28.66 52.92
CA ILE A 20 -24.89 30.12 52.82
C ILE A 20 -25.48 30.41 51.44
N LEU A 21 -26.73 30.88 51.44
CA LEU A 21 -27.37 31.53 50.30
C LEU A 21 -26.89 32.98 50.25
N VAL A 22 -26.21 33.36 49.17
CA VAL A 22 -26.11 34.76 48.74
C VAL A 22 -26.60 34.84 47.29
N SER A 23 -27.76 35.49 47.15
CA SER A 23 -28.27 36.04 45.91
C SER A 23 -27.30 37.08 45.35
N GLY A 24 -26.83 36.90 44.12
CA GLY A 24 -25.95 37.85 43.44
C GLY A 24 -25.90 37.60 41.93
N SER A 25 -26.72 38.36 41.22
CA SER A 25 -26.55 38.93 39.89
C SER A 25 -25.67 38.24 38.83
N ILE A 26 -26.31 38.01 37.69
CA ILE A 26 -25.77 37.91 36.33
C ILE A 26 -24.61 38.89 36.13
N GLU A 27 -23.44 38.39 35.72
CA GLU A 27 -22.52 38.93 34.70
C GLU A 27 -21.14 38.29 34.88
N GLY A 28 -20.64 37.60 33.84
CA GLY A 28 -19.27 37.09 33.83
C GLY A 28 -19.10 35.78 33.06
N SER A 29 -19.56 35.72 31.81
CA SER A 29 -19.05 34.74 30.85
C SER A 29 -17.55 35.00 30.64
N LEU A 30 -16.70 34.33 31.41
CA LEU A 30 -15.30 34.14 31.06
C LEU A 30 -15.26 33.17 29.87
N PHE A 31 -15.37 33.73 28.66
CA PHE A 31 -14.94 33.06 27.45
C PHE A 31 -13.44 32.78 27.60
N ALA A 32 -13.09 31.53 27.90
CA ALA A 32 -11.75 31.05 27.61
C ALA A 32 -11.58 31.19 26.10
N GLN A 33 -10.76 32.16 25.68
CA GLN A 33 -10.40 32.33 24.28
C GLN A 33 -9.62 31.07 23.89
N GLU A 34 -10.26 30.15 23.16
CA GLU A 34 -9.62 28.94 22.65
C GLU A 34 -8.39 29.37 21.86
N LYS A 35 -7.20 29.15 22.44
CA LYS A 35 -5.95 29.45 21.78
C LYS A 35 -5.81 28.46 20.63
N LEU A 36 -5.78 28.97 19.41
CA LEU A 36 -5.63 28.12 18.22
C LEU A 36 -4.35 27.28 18.31
N PRO A 37 -4.36 26.05 17.78
CA PRO A 37 -3.15 25.24 17.71
C PRO A 37 -2.06 25.96 16.91
N GLU A 38 -0.80 25.72 17.26
CA GLU A 38 0.33 26.35 16.59
C GLU A 38 0.31 26.09 15.07
N GLY A 39 0.53 27.12 14.26
CA GLY A 39 0.49 27.03 12.79
C GLY A 39 -0.91 27.14 12.17
N PHE A 40 -1.97 27.29 12.97
CA PHE A 40 -3.32 27.56 12.48
C PHE A 40 -3.69 29.04 12.62
N LYS A 41 -4.49 29.54 11.67
CA LYS A 41 -5.09 30.88 11.70
C LYS A 41 -6.58 30.80 11.36
N LYS A 42 -7.36 31.77 11.83
CA LYS A 42 -8.72 31.95 11.31
C LYS A 42 -8.67 32.45 9.88
N GLY A 43 -9.51 31.87 9.02
CA GLY A 43 -9.78 32.32 7.66
C GLY A 43 -11.27 32.47 7.43
N ASP A 44 -11.60 33.29 6.43
CA ASP A 44 -12.97 33.55 6.03
C ASP A 44 -13.53 32.39 5.19
N LEU A 45 -14.85 32.23 5.20
CA LEU A 45 -15.53 31.31 4.30
C LEU A 45 -15.42 31.75 2.85
N ALA A 46 -15.29 30.75 1.97
CA ALA A 46 -15.44 30.97 0.54
C ALA A 46 -16.88 31.41 0.20
N PRO A 47 -17.06 32.25 -0.83
CA PRO A 47 -18.40 32.66 -1.26
C PRO A 47 -19.19 31.47 -1.80
N GLU A 48 -20.52 31.54 -1.66
CA GLU A 48 -21.42 30.54 -2.24
C GLU A 48 -21.23 30.43 -3.77
N PRO A 49 -21.25 29.21 -4.33
CA PRO A 49 -21.23 29.02 -5.77
C PRO A 49 -22.47 29.61 -6.46
N ALA A 50 -22.30 30.12 -7.67
CA ALA A 50 -23.43 30.61 -8.49
C ALA A 50 -24.38 29.46 -8.88
N ALA A 51 -25.67 29.76 -9.03
CA ALA A 51 -26.69 28.76 -9.35
C ALA A 51 -26.40 28.01 -10.67
N GLU A 52 -25.84 28.71 -11.66
CA GLU A 52 -25.45 28.13 -12.96
C GLU A 52 -24.34 27.09 -12.80
N MET A 53 -23.39 27.32 -11.87
CA MET A 53 -22.31 26.37 -11.57
C MET A 53 -22.85 25.10 -10.93
N ILE A 54 -23.85 25.24 -10.04
CA ILE A 54 -24.51 24.11 -9.37
C ILE A 54 -25.27 23.25 -10.40
N GLU A 55 -26.05 23.86 -11.29
CA GLU A 55 -26.81 23.15 -12.32
C GLU A 55 -25.92 22.50 -13.40
N ALA A 56 -24.82 23.16 -13.78
CA ALA A 56 -23.81 22.53 -14.63
C ALA A 56 -23.12 21.35 -13.91
N GLY A 57 -22.81 21.52 -12.62
CA GLY A 57 -22.19 20.50 -11.78
C GLY A 57 -23.02 19.25 -11.63
N LYS A 58 -24.34 19.40 -11.50
CA LYS A 58 -25.30 18.28 -11.47
C LYS A 58 -25.14 17.38 -12.69
N ARG A 59 -25.02 17.97 -13.90
CA ARG A 59 -24.83 17.20 -15.14
C ARG A 59 -23.53 16.40 -15.14
N VAL A 60 -22.43 17.00 -14.66
CA VAL A 60 -21.14 16.31 -14.52
C VAL A 60 -21.25 15.17 -13.51
N TYR A 61 -21.86 15.41 -12.35
CA TYR A 61 -22.04 14.41 -11.29
C TYR A 61 -22.77 13.16 -11.77
N PHE A 62 -23.93 13.34 -12.40
CA PHE A 62 -24.75 12.23 -12.92
C PHE A 62 -24.13 11.51 -14.12
N THR A 63 -23.14 12.13 -14.78
CA THR A 63 -22.40 11.47 -15.86
C THR A 63 -21.22 10.66 -15.35
N LYS A 64 -20.52 11.15 -14.32
CA LYS A 64 -19.18 10.67 -13.95
C LYS A 64 -19.06 10.14 -12.52
N CYS A 65 -19.77 10.72 -11.55
CA CYS A 65 -19.55 10.48 -10.13
C CYS A 65 -20.62 9.55 -9.50
N VAL A 66 -21.85 9.59 -10.02
CA VAL A 66 -23.01 8.86 -9.48
C VAL A 66 -22.81 7.34 -9.40
N TRP A 67 -22.01 6.76 -10.30
CA TRP A 67 -21.77 5.31 -10.36
C TRP A 67 -21.07 4.76 -9.11
N CYS A 68 -20.29 5.61 -8.42
CA CYS A 68 -19.62 5.26 -7.17
C CYS A 68 -20.29 5.95 -5.98
N HIS A 69 -20.63 7.24 -6.10
CA HIS A 69 -21.11 8.03 -4.97
C HIS A 69 -22.63 7.97 -4.75
N GLY A 70 -23.40 7.38 -5.66
CA GLY A 70 -24.84 7.22 -5.54
C GLY A 70 -25.64 8.45 -5.98
N VAL A 71 -26.96 8.29 -6.14
CA VAL A 71 -27.85 9.39 -6.59
C VAL A 71 -27.90 10.51 -5.54
N ASP A 72 -27.97 10.13 -4.28
CA ASP A 72 -28.04 11.04 -3.13
C ASP A 72 -26.66 11.40 -2.56
N GLY A 73 -25.56 10.97 -3.19
CA GLY A 73 -24.22 11.18 -2.66
C GLY A 73 -23.87 10.35 -1.43
N ALA A 74 -24.62 9.27 -1.14
CA ALA A 74 -24.45 8.47 0.07
C ALA A 74 -23.28 7.45 0.01
N GLY A 75 -22.53 7.39 -1.10
CA GLY A 75 -21.45 6.39 -1.26
C GLY A 75 -21.97 4.98 -1.52
N ASP A 76 -23.16 4.88 -2.13
CA ASP A 76 -23.94 3.68 -2.38
C ASP A 76 -24.29 3.50 -3.87
N GLY A 77 -23.48 4.09 -4.76
CA GLY A 77 -23.61 3.87 -6.19
C GLY A 77 -23.47 2.39 -6.56
N PRO A 78 -23.92 1.96 -7.76
CA PRO A 78 -23.89 0.55 -8.18
C PRO A 78 -22.49 -0.11 -8.18
N GLY A 79 -21.43 0.69 -8.19
CA GLY A 79 -20.04 0.23 -8.04
C GLY A 79 -19.56 0.10 -6.59
N ALA A 80 -20.20 0.77 -5.63
CA ALA A 80 -19.66 1.02 -4.30
C ALA A 80 -19.28 -0.25 -3.51
N ASP A 81 -20.10 -1.31 -3.59
CA ASP A 81 -19.87 -2.53 -2.80
C ASP A 81 -18.65 -3.33 -3.26
N ARG A 82 -18.11 -3.04 -4.45
CA ARG A 82 -16.92 -3.70 -5.00
C ARG A 82 -15.64 -2.91 -4.74
N LEU A 83 -15.73 -1.76 -4.05
CA LEU A 83 -14.61 -0.85 -3.87
C LEU A 83 -14.15 -0.86 -2.42
N TRP A 84 -12.82 -0.85 -2.27
CA TRP A 84 -12.17 -0.68 -0.99
C TRP A 84 -11.04 0.33 -1.10
N PRO A 85 -11.03 1.37 -0.24
CA PRO A 85 -12.11 1.78 0.66
C PRO A 85 -13.41 2.13 -0.10
N ARG A 86 -14.54 2.17 0.60
CA ARG A 86 -15.82 2.61 0.01
C ARG A 86 -15.76 4.06 -0.48
N PRO A 87 -16.56 4.41 -1.52
CA PRO A 87 -16.77 5.79 -1.92
C PRO A 87 -17.29 6.64 -0.75
N ARG A 88 -16.91 7.92 -0.76
CA ARG A 88 -17.32 8.89 0.27
C ARG A 88 -18.83 9.08 0.26
N ASN A 89 -19.43 8.98 1.45
CA ASN A 89 -20.76 9.53 1.74
C ASN A 89 -20.63 11.05 1.99
N PHE A 90 -21.25 11.84 1.12
CA PHE A 90 -21.21 13.30 1.18
C PHE A 90 -22.24 13.89 2.14
N ASN A 91 -23.31 13.17 2.49
CA ASN A 91 -24.42 13.70 3.31
C ASN A 91 -23.93 14.28 4.64
N GLN A 92 -23.00 13.59 5.31
CA GLN A 92 -22.42 14.01 6.59
C GLN A 92 -21.41 15.17 6.46
N GLY A 93 -20.96 15.46 5.24
CA GLY A 93 -19.89 16.42 4.97
C GLY A 93 -18.52 15.98 5.50
N THR A 94 -18.34 14.73 5.91
CA THR A 94 -17.11 14.25 6.57
C THR A 94 -16.00 13.94 5.54
N PHE A 95 -15.15 14.92 5.23
CA PHE A 95 -14.04 14.78 4.26
C PHE A 95 -12.69 14.54 4.93
N LYS A 96 -11.96 13.54 4.42
CA LYS A 96 -10.70 13.05 5.00
C LYS A 96 -9.52 14.00 4.80
N ILE A 97 -9.38 14.54 3.59
CA ILE A 97 -8.22 15.31 3.15
C ILE A 97 -8.56 16.80 3.23
N ARG A 98 -7.84 17.54 4.08
CA ARG A 98 -8.11 18.97 4.33
C ARG A 98 -6.92 19.73 4.90
N HIS A 99 -6.96 21.04 4.77
CA HIS A 99 -6.09 22.00 5.47
C HIS A 99 -6.80 22.72 6.62
N THR A 100 -8.06 22.38 6.93
CA THR A 100 -8.79 22.90 8.10
C THR A 100 -8.60 22.03 9.35
N ALA A 101 -8.93 22.57 10.52
CA ALA A 101 -8.84 21.85 11.79
C ALA A 101 -9.69 20.56 11.82
N SER A 102 -9.40 19.69 12.78
CA SER A 102 -10.17 18.45 12.94
C SER A 102 -11.64 18.73 13.17
N GLY A 103 -12.51 17.96 12.52
CA GLY A 103 -13.96 18.18 12.58
C GLY A 103 -14.50 19.26 11.65
N GLU A 104 -13.69 20.20 11.14
CA GLU A 104 -14.19 21.24 10.22
C GLU A 104 -14.41 20.72 8.78
N LEU A 105 -15.14 21.50 7.97
CA LEU A 105 -15.29 21.26 6.53
C LEU A 105 -13.99 21.59 5.76
N PRO A 106 -13.69 20.90 4.65
CA PRO A 106 -12.53 21.20 3.81
C PRO A 106 -12.66 22.55 3.11
N LEU A 107 -11.55 23.11 2.62
CA LEU A 107 -11.56 24.33 1.82
C LEU A 107 -12.12 24.06 0.41
N PHE A 108 -12.99 24.95 -0.07
CA PHE A 108 -13.47 24.94 -1.44
C PHE A 108 -13.89 26.34 -1.90
N ASP A 109 -13.22 26.88 -2.92
CA ASP A 109 -13.61 28.11 -3.61
C ASP A 109 -13.96 27.81 -5.07
N ALA A 110 -15.20 28.10 -5.47
CA ALA A 110 -15.70 27.86 -6.82
C ALA A 110 -15.20 28.88 -7.87
N LYS A 111 -14.68 30.04 -7.44
CA LYS A 111 -14.24 31.12 -8.34
C LYS A 111 -12.78 30.98 -8.74
N LYS A 112 -11.94 30.49 -7.82
CA LYS A 112 -10.50 30.40 -8.05
C LYS A 112 -9.88 29.19 -7.33
N PRO A 113 -9.45 28.15 -8.07
CA PRO A 113 -8.66 27.08 -7.47
C PRO A 113 -7.25 27.61 -7.19
N ILE A 114 -6.94 27.80 -5.90
CA ILE A 114 -5.58 28.14 -5.44
C ILE A 114 -4.98 26.87 -4.83
N PRO A 115 -3.82 26.39 -5.33
CA PRO A 115 -3.13 25.24 -4.74
C PRO A 115 -2.88 25.42 -3.24
N GLY A 116 -3.11 24.38 -2.46
CA GLY A 116 -3.01 24.39 -0.99
C GLY A 116 -4.13 25.15 -0.27
N GLN A 117 -5.11 25.71 -1.00
CA GLN A 117 -6.24 26.46 -0.43
C GLN A 117 -7.59 26.02 -1.03
N ASN A 118 -7.63 24.87 -1.71
CA ASN A 118 -8.84 24.34 -2.33
C ASN A 118 -8.86 22.80 -2.28
N ASP A 119 -8.97 22.27 -1.07
CA ASP A 119 -8.85 20.84 -0.73
C ASP A 119 -9.71 19.92 -1.61
N LEU A 120 -10.98 20.28 -1.81
CA LEU A 120 -11.91 19.48 -2.60
C LEU A 120 -11.54 19.49 -4.08
N PHE A 121 -11.11 20.64 -4.60
CA PHE A 121 -10.66 20.77 -5.98
C PHE A 121 -9.42 19.92 -6.24
N GLU A 122 -8.43 19.95 -5.35
CA GLU A 122 -7.24 19.10 -5.45
C GLU A 122 -7.59 17.61 -5.35
N THR A 123 -8.51 17.26 -4.45
CA THR A 123 -8.97 15.88 -4.29
C THR A 123 -9.64 15.34 -5.55
N VAL A 124 -10.47 16.12 -6.24
CA VAL A 124 -11.08 15.69 -7.51
C VAL A 124 -10.06 15.73 -8.65
N THR A 125 -9.19 16.74 -8.68
CA THR A 125 -8.17 16.91 -9.71
C THR A 125 -7.24 15.72 -9.77
N HIS A 126 -6.65 15.37 -8.63
CA HIS A 126 -5.68 14.30 -8.55
C HIS A 126 -6.34 12.96 -8.19
N GLY A 127 -7.53 12.94 -7.59
CA GLY A 127 -8.09 11.68 -7.07
C GLY A 127 -7.45 11.29 -5.73
N LEU A 128 -7.66 10.04 -5.30
CA LEU A 128 -7.18 9.56 -4.01
C LEU A 128 -6.36 8.28 -4.18
N PRO A 129 -5.02 8.34 -4.02
CA PRO A 129 -4.17 7.16 -4.01
C PRO A 129 -4.58 6.14 -2.94
N GLY A 130 -4.30 4.87 -3.19
CA GLY A 130 -4.78 3.77 -2.35
C GLY A 130 -6.30 3.61 -2.33
N SER A 131 -7.01 4.14 -3.35
CA SER A 131 -8.44 3.96 -3.53
C SER A 131 -8.81 3.90 -5.02
N ALA A 132 -10.06 3.57 -5.30
CA ALA A 132 -10.59 3.53 -6.66
C ALA A 132 -10.99 4.90 -7.24
N MET A 133 -10.78 6.01 -6.52
CA MET A 133 -11.09 7.36 -7.03
C MET A 133 -9.96 7.85 -7.95
N PRO A 134 -10.15 7.86 -9.28
CA PRO A 134 -9.10 8.25 -10.22
C PRO A 134 -8.87 9.77 -10.21
N PRO A 135 -7.76 10.24 -10.80
CA PRO A 135 -7.64 11.63 -11.19
C PRO A 135 -8.71 12.00 -12.23
N TRP A 136 -9.27 13.20 -12.10
CA TRP A 136 -10.18 13.75 -13.10
C TRP A 136 -9.56 14.83 -13.98
N GLU A 137 -8.32 15.27 -13.68
CA GLU A 137 -7.53 16.03 -14.64
C GLU A 137 -7.31 15.24 -15.93
N GLY A 138 -7.36 15.93 -17.06
CA GLY A 138 -7.31 15.31 -18.39
C GLY A 138 -8.61 14.64 -18.86
N ILE A 139 -9.57 14.36 -17.96
CA ILE A 139 -10.91 13.86 -18.30
C ILE A 139 -11.95 14.98 -18.22
N LEU A 140 -11.90 15.78 -17.16
CA LEU A 140 -12.75 16.94 -16.94
C LEU A 140 -11.92 18.22 -17.04
N THR A 141 -12.53 19.28 -17.57
CA THR A 141 -11.91 20.61 -17.53
C THR A 141 -11.82 21.11 -16.08
N GLU A 142 -10.99 22.12 -15.83
CA GLU A 142 -10.97 22.83 -14.54
C GLU A 142 -12.36 23.35 -14.16
N GLU A 143 -13.05 23.98 -15.09
CA GLU A 143 -14.41 24.50 -14.87
C GLU A 143 -15.40 23.39 -14.49
N GLN A 144 -15.37 22.25 -15.19
CA GLN A 144 -16.25 21.12 -14.88
C GLN A 144 -15.99 20.54 -13.49
N ARG A 145 -14.73 20.55 -13.03
CA ARG A 145 -14.36 20.13 -11.66
C ARG A 145 -14.87 21.11 -10.62
N LEU A 146 -14.78 22.42 -10.86
CA LEU A 146 -15.37 23.44 -9.98
C LEU A 146 -16.90 23.34 -9.95
N GLN A 147 -17.53 23.11 -11.10
CA GLN A 147 -18.98 22.93 -11.23
C GLN A 147 -19.46 21.71 -10.43
N VAL A 148 -18.87 20.53 -10.64
CA VAL A 148 -19.31 19.30 -9.93
C VAL A 148 -19.13 19.44 -8.42
N LEU A 149 -18.04 20.07 -7.97
CA LEU A 149 -17.83 20.34 -6.55
C LEU A 149 -18.84 21.34 -6.00
N SER A 150 -19.19 22.37 -6.77
CA SER A 150 -20.27 23.31 -6.41
C SER A 150 -21.59 22.59 -6.19
N PHE A 151 -21.93 21.60 -7.03
CA PHE A 151 -23.11 20.75 -6.82
C PHE A 151 -22.98 19.87 -5.57
N VAL A 152 -21.84 19.20 -5.38
CA VAL A 152 -21.60 18.33 -4.23
C VAL A 152 -21.74 19.10 -2.91
N THR A 153 -21.03 20.23 -2.77
CA THR A 153 -20.97 21.00 -1.52
C THR A 153 -22.29 21.68 -1.17
N THR A 154 -23.13 22.00 -2.15
CA THR A 154 -24.39 22.72 -1.94
C THR A 154 -25.63 21.81 -1.89
N GLN A 155 -25.65 20.71 -2.65
CA GLN A 155 -26.84 19.86 -2.81
C GLN A 155 -26.70 18.47 -2.15
N LEU A 156 -25.49 17.93 -2.06
CA LEU A 156 -25.28 16.56 -1.55
C LEU A 156 -24.74 16.52 -0.12
N VAL A 157 -24.17 17.62 0.39
CA VAL A 157 -23.84 17.75 1.81
C VAL A 157 -25.08 18.25 2.56
N LYS A 158 -25.61 17.45 3.48
CA LYS A 158 -26.93 17.64 4.11
C LYS A 158 -26.84 17.99 5.59
N ASP A 159 -25.96 17.31 6.32
CA ASP A 159 -25.91 17.37 7.79
C ASP A 159 -25.14 18.60 8.31
N ARG A 160 -24.29 19.19 7.46
CA ARG A 160 -23.52 20.41 7.76
C ARG A 160 -23.29 21.23 6.49
N LYS A 161 -23.78 22.47 6.45
CA LYS A 161 -23.64 23.31 5.27
C LYS A 161 -22.36 24.13 5.33
N PHE A 162 -21.78 24.36 4.16
CA PHE A 162 -20.66 25.29 3.99
C PHE A 162 -21.01 26.75 4.35
N THR A 163 -22.28 27.03 4.61
CA THR A 163 -22.85 28.35 4.86
C THR A 163 -23.51 28.47 6.24
N ASP A 164 -23.39 27.44 7.07
CA ASP A 164 -23.92 27.46 8.44
C ASP A 164 -23.19 28.51 9.28
N LYS A 165 -23.91 29.14 10.23
CA LYS A 165 -23.34 30.13 11.16
C LYS A 165 -22.20 29.59 12.03
N GLN A 166 -22.21 28.29 12.31
CA GLN A 166 -21.13 27.60 13.01
C GLN A 166 -19.83 27.53 12.18
N SER A 167 -19.92 27.80 10.88
CA SER A 167 -18.80 27.85 9.94
C SER A 167 -18.31 29.29 9.69
N GLU A 168 -18.82 30.32 10.39
CA GLU A 168 -18.52 31.76 10.14
C GLU A 168 -17.02 32.09 9.99
N SER A 169 -16.13 31.28 10.56
CA SER A 169 -14.71 31.25 10.21
C SER A 169 -14.19 29.82 10.23
N GLN A 170 -13.20 29.51 9.40
CA GLN A 170 -12.49 28.23 9.40
C GLN A 170 -11.12 28.38 10.04
N THR A 171 -10.65 27.32 10.70
CA THR A 171 -9.34 27.25 11.33
C THR A 171 -8.38 26.56 10.36
N ILE A 172 -7.56 27.35 9.67
CA ILE A 172 -6.76 26.91 8.51
C ILE A 172 -5.29 26.74 8.90
N LEU A 173 -4.73 25.57 8.60
CA LEU A 173 -3.31 25.27 8.69
C LEU A 173 -2.53 26.08 7.65
N GLN A 174 -1.67 26.98 8.11
CA GLN A 174 -0.83 27.82 7.27
C GLN A 174 0.45 27.09 6.83
N LEU A 175 0.31 25.92 6.20
CA LEU A 175 1.44 25.04 5.88
C LEU A 175 2.54 25.75 5.09
N ALA A 176 2.18 26.61 4.14
CA ALA A 176 3.12 27.38 3.31
C ALA A 176 3.93 28.43 4.09
N GLU A 177 3.44 28.88 5.24
CA GLU A 177 4.15 29.84 6.10
C GLU A 177 5.08 29.15 7.11
N LEU A 178 4.87 27.85 7.36
CA LEU A 178 5.69 27.07 8.29
C LEU A 178 7.00 26.69 7.62
N LYS A 179 8.11 26.97 8.31
CA LYS A 179 9.43 26.53 7.85
C LYS A 179 9.57 25.02 8.07
N PRO A 180 9.76 24.19 7.03
CA PRO A 180 9.99 22.76 7.20
C PRO A 180 11.28 22.49 7.97
N LYS A 181 11.24 21.54 8.91
CA LYS A 181 12.43 21.04 9.59
C LYS A 181 13.16 20.04 8.71
N ALA A 182 14.48 20.18 8.59
CA ALA A 182 15.30 19.25 7.81
C ALA A 182 15.23 17.82 8.38
N ALA A 183 15.22 16.83 7.49
CA ALA A 183 15.17 15.40 7.82
C ALA A 183 16.54 14.84 8.26
N THR A 184 17.15 15.44 9.29
CA THR A 184 18.41 14.94 9.88
C THR A 184 18.19 13.65 10.66
N ASP A 185 19.27 12.96 11.01
CA ASP A 185 19.19 11.73 11.82
C ASP A 185 18.60 12.00 13.21
N GLU A 186 18.88 13.18 13.80
CA GLU A 186 18.31 13.61 15.08
C GLU A 186 16.80 13.83 14.96
N SER A 187 16.34 14.48 13.88
CA SER A 187 14.93 14.72 13.59
C SER A 187 14.15 13.41 13.44
N LYS A 188 14.69 12.47 12.63
CA LYS A 188 14.09 11.13 12.46
C LYS A 188 14.10 10.34 13.78
N LYS A 189 15.18 10.40 14.56
CA LYS A 189 15.25 9.74 15.86
C LYS A 189 14.20 10.29 16.82
N ARG A 190 14.07 11.62 16.92
CA ARG A 190 13.04 12.25 17.75
C ARG A 190 11.63 11.85 17.29
N GLY A 191 11.38 11.83 15.98
CA GLY A 191 10.13 11.35 15.42
C GLY A 191 9.82 9.89 15.79
N SER A 192 10.84 9.02 15.78
CA SER A 192 10.70 7.61 16.18
C SER A 192 10.31 7.43 17.65
N GLU A 193 10.77 8.30 18.55
CA GLU A 193 10.39 8.30 19.96
C GLU A 193 8.95 8.80 20.13
N LEU A 194 8.60 9.88 19.41
CA LEU A 194 7.29 10.51 19.47
C LEU A 194 6.17 9.59 18.96
N ILE A 195 6.39 8.76 17.93
CA ILE A 195 5.35 7.83 17.46
C ILE A 195 4.97 6.78 18.52
N VAL A 196 5.90 6.45 19.43
CA VAL A 196 5.64 5.56 20.56
C VAL A 196 4.91 6.33 21.67
N GLU A 197 5.42 7.51 22.03
CA GLU A 197 4.83 8.39 23.06
C GLU A 197 3.38 8.76 22.74
N LYS A 198 3.12 9.11 21.46
CA LYS A 198 1.80 9.49 20.94
C LYS A 198 0.96 8.29 20.49
N LYS A 199 1.40 7.06 20.78
CA LYS A 199 0.66 5.81 20.57
C LYS A 199 0.29 5.51 19.11
N CYS A 200 1.01 6.08 18.14
CA CYS A 200 0.78 5.81 16.71
C CYS A 200 0.95 4.32 16.39
N ILE A 201 1.88 3.65 17.10
CA ILE A 201 2.17 2.22 16.94
C ILE A 201 0.97 1.31 17.29
N GLU A 202 0.02 1.77 18.12
CA GLU A 202 -1.16 0.98 18.49
C GLU A 202 -2.03 0.66 17.27
N CYS A 203 -2.04 1.55 16.26
CA CYS A 203 -2.75 1.33 15.00
C CYS A 203 -1.79 0.96 13.87
N HIS A 204 -0.70 1.71 13.71
CA HIS A 204 0.20 1.56 12.57
C HIS A 204 1.23 0.44 12.72
N GLY A 205 1.34 -0.16 13.91
CA GLY A 205 2.37 -1.17 14.20
C GLY A 205 3.75 -0.56 14.44
N VAL A 206 4.67 -1.38 14.95
CA VAL A 206 6.02 -0.93 15.35
C VAL A 206 6.87 -0.54 14.14
N GLU A 207 6.69 -1.24 13.01
CA GLU A 207 7.38 -0.93 11.76
C GLU A 207 6.56 -0.03 10.82
N GLY A 208 5.33 0.36 11.20
CA GLY A 208 4.49 1.23 10.39
C GLY A 208 3.74 0.55 9.23
N ARG A 209 3.59 -0.78 9.24
CA ARG A 209 2.89 -1.54 8.17
C ARG A 209 1.36 -1.55 8.31
N GLY A 210 0.84 -0.91 9.36
CA GLY A 210 -0.59 -0.91 9.65
C GLY A 210 -1.09 -2.17 10.32
N ASP A 211 -0.22 -2.93 10.99
CA ASP A 211 -0.46 -4.22 11.62
C ASP A 211 -0.75 -4.14 13.14
N GLY A 212 -0.70 -2.96 13.77
CA GLY A 212 -0.89 -2.80 15.22
C GLY A 212 -2.29 -3.18 15.72
N ASN A 213 -3.34 -2.70 15.05
CA ASN A 213 -4.73 -3.05 15.34
C ASN A 213 -5.56 -3.17 14.06
N ALA A 214 -4.98 -3.83 13.05
CA ALA A 214 -5.41 -3.82 11.66
C ALA A 214 -6.90 -4.12 11.39
N PHE A 215 -7.59 -4.85 12.28
CA PHE A 215 -8.94 -5.37 12.03
C PHE A 215 -10.03 -4.88 12.99
N ASN A 216 -9.67 -4.17 14.07
CA ASN A 216 -10.66 -3.63 15.01
C ASN A 216 -11.01 -2.16 14.75
N LEU A 217 -10.35 -1.52 13.78
CA LEU A 217 -10.62 -0.14 13.42
C LEU A 217 -11.79 -0.06 12.45
N LYS A 218 -12.69 0.88 12.73
CA LYS A 218 -13.84 1.20 11.90
C LYS A 218 -13.87 2.68 11.59
N ASP A 219 -14.42 3.04 10.43
CA ASP A 219 -14.82 4.42 10.18
C ASP A 219 -16.13 4.76 10.90
N ASP A 220 -16.55 6.01 10.83
CA ASP A 220 -17.78 6.50 11.47
C ASP A 220 -19.05 5.83 10.93
N TRP A 221 -18.97 5.17 9.76
CA TRP A 221 -20.04 4.38 9.16
C TRP A 221 -19.99 2.90 9.58
N GLY A 222 -19.06 2.53 10.47
CA GLY A 222 -18.91 1.18 10.99
C GLY A 222 -18.23 0.20 10.01
N PHE A 223 -17.75 0.65 8.86
CA PHE A 223 -16.98 -0.19 7.96
C PHE A 223 -15.58 -0.39 8.52
N PRO A 224 -15.02 -1.60 8.42
CA PRO A 224 -13.63 -1.79 8.79
C PRO A 224 -12.73 -0.86 7.97
N ILE A 225 -11.63 -0.42 8.54
CA ILE A 225 -10.62 0.37 7.82
C ILE A 225 -9.23 -0.07 8.24
N GLN A 226 -8.28 0.05 7.33
CA GLN A 226 -6.89 -0.27 7.60
C GLN A 226 -6.05 1.00 7.68
N PRO A 227 -5.15 1.12 8.67
CA PRO A 227 -4.15 2.16 8.71
C PRO A 227 -3.25 2.09 7.48
N ALA A 228 -2.77 3.26 7.05
CA ALA A 228 -1.82 3.35 5.95
C ALA A 228 -0.51 2.62 6.31
N ASP A 229 0.05 1.92 5.33
CA ASP A 229 1.38 1.35 5.39
C ASP A 229 2.41 2.45 5.03
N PHE A 230 3.26 2.80 5.98
CA PHE A 230 4.25 3.86 5.83
C PHE A 230 5.37 3.53 4.84
N HIS A 231 5.57 2.25 4.54
CA HIS A 231 6.53 1.80 3.52
C HIS A 231 6.03 2.09 2.10
N LYS A 232 4.71 2.27 1.94
CA LYS A 232 4.03 2.54 0.67
C LYS A 232 3.46 3.95 0.63
N CYS A 233 4.31 4.97 0.77
CA CYS A 233 3.85 6.37 0.82
C CYS A 233 3.06 6.84 -0.43
N TRP A 234 3.22 6.15 -1.56
CA TRP A 234 2.37 6.34 -2.75
C TRP A 234 0.91 5.93 -2.57
N ASN A 235 0.56 5.25 -1.47
CA ASN A 235 -0.82 4.97 -1.08
C ASN A 235 -1.36 6.00 -0.07
N PHE A 236 -0.58 7.02 0.33
CA PHE A 236 -1.07 8.06 1.22
C PHE A 236 -2.13 8.91 0.50
N ARG A 237 -3.32 8.96 1.10
CA ARG A 237 -4.44 9.72 0.55
C ARG A 237 -4.10 11.21 0.53
N GLY A 238 -4.34 11.86 -0.61
CA GLY A 238 -4.04 13.29 -0.78
C GLY A 238 -2.55 13.59 -0.96
N SER A 239 -1.75 12.61 -1.41
CA SER A 239 -0.33 12.75 -1.76
C SER A 239 -0.03 12.32 -3.20
N ARG A 240 -1.04 12.27 -4.08
CA ARG A 240 -0.86 11.77 -5.46
C ARG A 240 0.19 12.61 -6.20
N GLN A 241 1.02 11.97 -7.01
CA GLN A 241 2.12 12.56 -7.77
C GLN A 241 3.24 13.17 -6.92
N ASP A 242 3.07 13.24 -5.60
CA ASP A 242 4.06 13.78 -4.67
C ASP A 242 4.14 12.96 -3.37
N PRO A 243 4.35 11.63 -3.45
CA PRO A 243 4.21 10.75 -2.30
C PRO A 243 5.33 10.88 -1.27
N TYR A 244 6.48 11.42 -1.67
CA TYR A 244 7.64 11.63 -0.80
C TYR A 244 7.65 13.02 -0.13
N ASN A 245 6.65 13.87 -0.37
CA ASN A 245 6.58 15.18 0.26
C ASN A 245 6.14 15.09 1.72
N VAL A 246 7.06 15.45 2.61
CA VAL A 246 6.88 15.45 4.07
C VAL A 246 5.73 16.38 4.49
N GLY A 247 5.46 17.45 3.74
CA GLY A 247 4.35 18.38 3.98
C GLY A 247 2.98 17.69 3.95
N ASN A 248 2.79 16.68 3.09
CA ASN A 248 1.53 15.92 3.04
C ASN A 248 1.30 15.11 4.31
N ILE A 249 2.37 14.55 4.88
CA ILE A 249 2.35 13.81 6.15
C ILE A 249 2.10 14.78 7.31
N PHE A 250 2.84 15.90 7.32
CA PHE A 250 2.67 16.96 8.31
C PHE A 250 1.23 17.49 8.34
N ARG A 251 0.65 17.78 7.17
CA ARG A 251 -0.76 18.18 7.04
C ARG A 251 -1.68 17.13 7.65
N THR A 252 -1.53 15.86 7.26
CA THR A 252 -2.40 14.77 7.71
C THR A 252 -2.37 14.61 9.23
N PHE A 253 -1.19 14.69 9.84
CA PHE A 253 -1.04 14.62 11.29
C PHE A 253 -1.62 15.86 12.01
N SER A 254 -1.46 17.03 11.40
CA SER A 254 -1.94 18.30 11.94
C SER A 254 -3.45 18.44 11.88
N THR A 255 -4.08 17.99 10.80
CA THR A 255 -5.53 18.14 10.60
C THR A 255 -6.30 16.91 11.07
N GLY A 256 -5.68 15.73 11.10
CA GLY A 256 -6.33 14.46 11.37
C GLY A 256 -7.14 13.97 10.17
N VAL A 257 -7.72 12.77 10.27
CA VAL A 257 -8.49 12.16 9.18
C VAL A 257 -9.95 11.99 9.62
N ASN A 258 -10.80 12.99 9.30
CA ASN A 258 -12.21 12.97 9.68
C ASN A 258 -12.91 11.69 9.18
N GLY A 259 -13.78 11.13 10.01
CA GLY A 259 -14.44 9.87 9.69
C GLY A 259 -13.60 8.64 9.98
N THR A 260 -12.45 8.76 10.64
CA THR A 260 -11.63 7.63 11.08
C THR A 260 -11.12 7.85 12.50
N PRO A 261 -10.61 6.80 13.17
CA PRO A 261 -9.99 6.90 14.50
C PRO A 261 -8.64 7.63 14.52
N MET A 262 -8.20 8.26 13.42
CA MET A 262 -6.92 8.99 13.37
C MET A 262 -7.17 10.48 13.70
N PRO A 263 -6.89 10.91 14.95
CA PRO A 263 -7.20 12.27 15.39
C PRO A 263 -6.22 13.29 14.80
N SER A 264 -6.51 14.57 15.03
CA SER A 264 -5.47 15.59 14.96
C SER A 264 -4.59 15.52 16.20
N PHE A 265 -3.31 15.83 16.02
CA PHE A 265 -2.34 15.95 17.09
C PHE A 265 -1.85 17.38 17.28
N ALA A 266 -2.47 18.37 16.61
CA ALA A 266 -2.04 19.76 16.70
C ALA A 266 -2.16 20.35 18.11
N ASP A 267 -3.09 19.84 18.92
CA ASP A 267 -3.33 20.31 20.30
C ASP A 267 -2.35 19.73 21.33
N ASN A 268 -1.68 18.62 21.01
CA ASN A 268 -0.82 17.89 21.95
C ASN A 268 0.62 17.69 21.44
N THR A 269 1.00 18.43 20.40
CA THR A 269 2.35 18.49 19.83
C THR A 269 2.67 19.91 19.35
N THR A 270 3.95 20.26 19.42
CA THR A 270 4.48 21.49 18.81
C THR A 270 4.66 21.34 17.30
N VAL A 271 4.85 22.44 16.56
CA VAL A 271 5.18 22.38 15.12
C VAL A 271 6.46 21.58 14.87
N ASP A 272 7.49 21.74 15.70
CA ASP A 272 8.76 21.03 15.55
C ASP A 272 8.61 19.52 15.75
N GLU A 273 7.86 19.09 16.76
CA GLU A 273 7.56 17.66 16.99
C GLU A 273 6.79 17.05 15.82
N ARG A 274 5.85 17.80 15.22
CA ARG A 274 5.12 17.35 14.03
C ARG A 274 6.02 17.14 12.83
N TRP A 275 7.01 18.02 12.63
CA TRP A 275 8.00 17.82 11.58
C TRP A 275 8.92 16.64 11.87
N ASP A 276 9.32 16.41 13.13
CA ASP A 276 10.12 15.24 13.51
C ASP A 276 9.37 13.94 13.19
N ILE A 277 8.08 13.85 13.56
CA ILE A 277 7.21 12.71 13.23
C ILE A 277 7.09 12.56 11.71
N ALA A 278 6.81 13.64 10.99
CA ALA A 278 6.65 13.58 9.53
C ALA A 278 7.92 13.13 8.81
N ASN A 279 9.09 13.61 9.25
CA ASN A 279 10.39 13.20 8.73
C ASN A 279 10.67 11.72 9.02
N PHE A 280 10.34 11.24 10.21
CA PHE A 280 10.47 9.83 10.56
C PHE A 280 9.56 8.95 9.69
N VAL A 281 8.26 9.26 9.60
CA VAL A 281 7.30 8.51 8.77
C VAL A 281 7.74 8.50 7.30
N ASN A 282 8.21 9.63 6.77
CA ASN A 282 8.72 9.71 5.40
C ASN A 282 9.99 8.86 5.19
N SER A 283 10.81 8.69 6.22
CA SER A 283 12.03 7.88 6.16
C SER A 283 11.75 6.38 6.07
N LEU A 284 10.54 5.94 6.46
CA LEU A 284 10.10 4.55 6.32
C LEU A 284 9.65 4.20 4.89
N CYS A 285 9.29 5.19 4.06
CA CYS A 285 8.85 4.92 2.70
C CYS A 285 9.97 4.25 1.88
N GLU A 286 9.62 3.21 1.13
CA GLU A 286 10.57 2.42 0.33
C GLU A 286 11.32 3.31 -0.67
N ARG A 287 12.62 3.02 -0.82
CA ARG A 287 13.62 3.80 -1.57
C ARG A 287 14.53 2.86 -2.34
N ASP A 288 15.30 3.42 -3.27
CA ASP A 288 16.34 2.66 -3.95
C ASP A 288 17.50 2.29 -2.99
N THR A 289 18.45 1.51 -3.47
CA THR A 289 19.58 0.99 -2.67
C THR A 289 20.52 2.07 -2.14
N VAL A 290 20.45 3.31 -2.63
CA VAL A 290 21.26 4.44 -2.16
C VAL A 290 20.42 5.49 -1.41
N GLY A 291 19.14 5.21 -1.17
CA GLY A 291 18.22 6.05 -0.38
C GLY A 291 17.41 7.09 -1.16
N ASN A 292 17.46 7.08 -2.50
CA ASN A 292 16.64 8.01 -3.28
C ASN A 292 15.18 7.55 -3.34
N PRO A 293 14.22 8.49 -3.49
CA PRO A 293 12.85 8.18 -3.85
C PRO A 293 12.75 7.25 -5.06
N LEU A 294 11.85 6.27 -5.00
CA LEU A 294 11.56 5.43 -6.15
C LEU A 294 10.89 6.28 -7.25
N PRO A 295 11.21 6.03 -8.53
CA PRO A 295 10.53 6.71 -9.61
C PRO A 295 9.05 6.29 -9.62
N ILE A 296 8.14 7.26 -9.62
CA ILE A 296 6.69 7.04 -9.65
C ILE A 296 6.19 7.16 -11.10
N ASP A 297 5.27 6.27 -11.48
CA ASP A 297 4.53 6.37 -12.73
C ASP A 297 3.37 7.36 -12.56
N PRO A 298 3.29 8.43 -13.37
CA PRO A 298 2.26 9.46 -13.22
C PRO A 298 0.83 8.97 -13.50
N LEU A 299 0.66 7.87 -14.26
CA LEU A 299 -0.65 7.32 -14.59
C LEU A 299 -1.20 6.47 -13.45
N THR A 300 -0.37 5.59 -12.89
CA THR A 300 -0.79 4.66 -11.84
C THR A 300 -0.57 5.20 -10.44
N ASP A 301 0.31 6.20 -10.28
CA ASP A 301 0.81 6.72 -9.01
C ASP A 301 1.42 5.62 -8.13
N LYS A 302 2.12 4.69 -8.78
CA LYS A 302 2.85 3.57 -8.16
C LYS A 302 4.32 3.61 -8.58
N PRO A 303 5.23 2.90 -7.89
CA PRO A 303 6.60 2.72 -8.37
C PRO A 303 6.63 2.21 -9.82
N LYS A 304 7.52 2.78 -10.64
CA LYS A 304 7.67 2.36 -12.04
C LYS A 304 8.04 0.88 -12.10
N ILE A 305 7.22 0.14 -12.84
CA ILE A 305 7.37 -1.30 -12.99
C ILE A 305 8.50 -1.60 -13.99
N ASN A 306 9.36 -2.55 -13.61
CA ASN A 306 10.27 -3.21 -14.53
C ASN A 306 9.83 -4.68 -14.66
N PHE A 307 9.46 -5.08 -15.88
CA PHE A 307 8.94 -6.42 -16.14
C PHE A 307 10.00 -7.52 -16.16
N VAL A 308 11.25 -7.24 -15.77
CA VAL A 308 12.35 -8.21 -15.69
C VAL A 308 12.78 -8.41 -14.24
N VAL A 309 12.73 -9.66 -13.77
CA VAL A 309 13.29 -10.14 -12.51
C VAL A 309 14.67 -10.75 -12.79
N PRO A 310 15.76 -9.98 -12.62
CA PRO A 310 17.10 -10.50 -12.82
C PRO A 310 17.46 -11.46 -11.68
N SER A 311 18.15 -12.53 -12.03
CA SER A 311 18.72 -13.49 -11.10
C SER A 311 20.23 -13.45 -11.20
N ASN A 312 20.92 -13.13 -10.11
CA ASN A 312 22.39 -13.09 -10.09
C ASN A 312 22.97 -14.48 -9.81
N LEU A 313 24.09 -14.79 -10.45
CA LEU A 313 24.82 -16.04 -10.22
C LEU A 313 25.50 -16.01 -8.84
N VAL A 314 25.39 -17.12 -8.11
CA VAL A 314 26.11 -17.40 -6.86
C VAL A 314 26.89 -18.70 -7.03
N GLU A 315 28.13 -18.71 -6.57
CA GLU A 315 28.94 -19.93 -6.52
C GLU A 315 28.57 -20.77 -5.29
N GLY A 316 28.22 -22.04 -5.47
CA GLY A 316 27.90 -22.95 -4.38
C GLY A 316 26.43 -22.89 -3.92
N GLU A 317 26.20 -23.14 -2.63
CA GLU A 317 24.85 -23.12 -2.05
C GLU A 317 24.34 -21.68 -1.89
N ILE A 318 23.07 -21.47 -2.23
CA ILE A 318 22.43 -20.15 -2.10
C ILE A 318 22.07 -19.94 -0.62
N PRO A 319 22.50 -18.82 0.00
CA PRO A 319 22.30 -18.60 1.42
C PRO A 319 20.82 -18.38 1.78
N ALA A 320 20.37 -18.98 2.88
CA ALA A 320 19.03 -18.77 3.44
C ALA A 320 18.91 -17.46 4.27
N ASP A 321 20.04 -16.84 4.62
CA ASP A 321 20.09 -15.58 5.35
C ASP A 321 19.91 -14.38 4.39
N MET A 322 18.89 -13.57 4.64
CA MET A 322 18.56 -12.37 3.84
C MET A 322 19.62 -11.28 3.95
N GLU A 323 20.37 -11.24 5.05
CA GLU A 323 21.42 -10.25 5.28
C GLU A 323 22.72 -10.59 4.54
N ASN A 324 22.78 -11.77 3.90
CA ASN A 324 23.93 -12.14 3.10
C ASN A 324 24.16 -11.15 1.94
N GLU A 325 25.43 -10.82 1.71
CA GLU A 325 25.85 -9.85 0.68
C GLU A 325 25.29 -10.16 -0.73
N ALA A 326 25.11 -11.44 -1.07
CA ALA A 326 24.53 -11.85 -2.34
C ALA A 326 23.09 -11.33 -2.52
N TRP A 327 22.26 -11.40 -1.47
CA TRP A 327 20.89 -10.87 -1.49
C TRP A 327 20.85 -9.35 -1.45
N GLN A 328 21.75 -8.73 -0.70
CA GLN A 328 21.85 -7.26 -0.63
C GLN A 328 22.25 -6.65 -1.98
N LYS A 329 23.08 -7.35 -2.76
CA LYS A 329 23.45 -6.97 -4.14
C LYS A 329 22.42 -7.38 -5.19
N ALA A 330 21.50 -8.29 -4.88
CA ALA A 330 20.49 -8.74 -5.82
C ALA A 330 19.46 -7.61 -6.06
N PRO A 331 19.13 -7.28 -7.33
CA PRO A 331 18.16 -6.24 -7.62
C PRO A 331 16.78 -6.58 -7.03
N LYS A 332 16.25 -5.68 -6.19
CA LYS A 332 14.89 -5.77 -5.64
C LYS A 332 13.90 -5.26 -6.70
N ARG A 333 12.90 -6.06 -7.07
CA ARG A 333 11.87 -5.71 -8.05
C ARG A 333 10.51 -5.52 -7.40
N TYR A 334 9.89 -4.38 -7.67
CA TYR A 334 8.49 -4.13 -7.37
C TYR A 334 7.63 -4.84 -8.42
N VAL A 335 6.72 -5.70 -7.97
CA VAL A 335 5.76 -6.41 -8.80
C VAL A 335 4.36 -5.96 -8.37
N ALA A 336 3.69 -5.22 -9.25
CA ALA A 336 2.31 -4.80 -9.01
C ALA A 336 1.34 -5.99 -9.07
N MET A 337 0.44 -6.06 -8.10
CA MET A 337 -0.55 -7.11 -7.96
C MET A 337 -1.97 -6.53 -8.05
N GLY A 338 -2.86 -7.23 -8.74
CA GLY A 338 -4.27 -6.88 -8.85
C GLY A 338 -5.18 -8.02 -8.38
N GLY A 339 -6.37 -7.69 -7.87
CA GLY A 339 -7.36 -8.71 -7.57
C GLY A 339 -7.82 -9.43 -8.84
N GLN A 340 -7.88 -10.75 -8.82
CA GLN A 340 -8.45 -11.54 -9.90
C GLN A 340 -9.97 -11.36 -9.94
N ILE A 341 -10.47 -10.63 -10.93
CA ILE A 341 -11.91 -10.32 -11.09
C ILE A 341 -12.54 -10.95 -12.34
N THR A 342 -11.76 -11.67 -13.16
CA THR A 342 -12.26 -12.21 -14.43
C THR A 342 -13.13 -13.46 -14.25
N HIS A 343 -12.87 -14.26 -13.20
CA HIS A 343 -13.59 -15.51 -12.93
C HIS A 343 -13.97 -15.61 -11.45
N LYS A 344 -15.08 -16.29 -11.17
CA LYS A 344 -15.53 -16.52 -9.79
C LYS A 344 -14.68 -17.61 -9.11
N PRO A 345 -14.49 -17.58 -7.78
CA PRO A 345 -14.80 -16.46 -6.88
C PRO A 345 -13.85 -15.27 -7.12
N ARG A 346 -14.41 -14.07 -7.24
CA ARG A 346 -13.64 -12.86 -7.59
C ARG A 346 -13.04 -12.19 -6.35
N ASN A 347 -11.86 -11.61 -6.52
CA ASN A 347 -11.22 -10.76 -5.51
C ASN A 347 -11.42 -9.27 -5.83
N PHE A 348 -12.62 -8.73 -5.54
CA PHE A 348 -12.90 -7.30 -5.74
C PHE A 348 -12.19 -6.41 -4.72
N VAL A 349 -11.97 -6.92 -3.51
CA VAL A 349 -11.27 -6.21 -2.44
C VAL A 349 -9.98 -6.93 -2.14
N ASN A 350 -9.04 -6.72 -3.03
CA ASN A 350 -7.68 -7.19 -2.87
C ASN A 350 -6.94 -6.34 -1.83
N ARG A 351 -6.20 -6.99 -0.93
CA ARG A 351 -5.37 -6.34 0.11
C ARG A 351 -3.88 -6.39 -0.20
N ILE A 352 -3.46 -7.26 -1.12
CA ILE A 352 -2.07 -7.41 -1.56
C ILE A 352 -1.92 -6.69 -2.89
N ASP A 353 -1.55 -5.41 -2.89
CA ASP A 353 -1.41 -4.59 -4.09
C ASP A 353 -0.02 -4.64 -4.74
N ASP A 354 0.96 -5.24 -4.06
CA ASP A 354 2.29 -5.49 -4.58
C ASP A 354 3.02 -6.60 -3.81
N ILE A 355 4.05 -7.14 -4.46
CA ILE A 355 5.10 -7.95 -3.84
C ILE A 355 6.47 -7.41 -4.27
N TRP A 356 7.50 -7.72 -3.48
CA TRP A 356 8.89 -7.50 -3.82
C TRP A 356 9.58 -8.82 -4.11
N VAL A 357 10.37 -8.85 -5.20
CA VAL A 357 11.06 -10.05 -5.64
C VAL A 357 12.55 -9.78 -5.80
N ARG A 358 13.38 -10.63 -5.20
CA ARG A 358 14.79 -10.82 -5.56
C ARG A 358 15.00 -12.24 -6.03
N SER A 359 15.98 -12.46 -6.89
CA SER A 359 16.33 -13.79 -7.37
C SER A 359 17.84 -14.00 -7.39
N LEU A 360 18.26 -15.21 -7.01
CA LEU A 360 19.62 -15.70 -7.14
C LEU A 360 19.58 -17.08 -7.79
N TYR A 361 20.65 -17.46 -8.49
CA TYR A 361 20.75 -18.81 -9.07
C TYR A 361 22.17 -19.35 -8.97
N ASN A 362 22.29 -20.68 -9.02
CA ASN A 362 23.57 -21.39 -9.13
C ASN A 362 23.49 -22.42 -10.28
N ASP A 363 24.40 -23.39 -10.31
CA ASP A 363 24.44 -24.44 -11.33
C ASP A 363 23.27 -25.43 -11.26
N LYS A 364 22.51 -25.46 -10.16
CA LYS A 364 21.48 -26.47 -9.88
C LYS A 364 20.07 -25.90 -9.78
N SER A 365 19.94 -24.68 -9.27
CA SER A 365 18.68 -24.13 -8.80
C SER A 365 18.61 -22.62 -8.95
N VAL A 366 17.37 -22.12 -8.98
CA VAL A 366 17.04 -20.71 -8.82
C VAL A 366 16.25 -20.55 -7.51
N VAL A 367 16.54 -19.47 -6.78
CA VAL A 367 15.86 -19.11 -5.54
C VAL A 367 15.22 -17.75 -5.71
N TYR A 368 13.94 -17.67 -5.38
CA TYR A 368 13.20 -16.41 -5.29
C TYR A 368 13.03 -16.05 -3.83
N LEU A 369 13.47 -14.84 -3.44
CA LEU A 369 13.06 -14.19 -2.20
C LEU A 369 11.87 -13.30 -2.52
N LEU A 370 10.73 -13.65 -1.93
CA LEU A 370 9.44 -12.98 -2.09
C LEU A 370 9.09 -12.29 -0.77
N GLU A 371 8.78 -10.99 -0.85
CA GLU A 371 8.34 -10.20 0.30
C GLU A 371 7.01 -9.54 -0.02
N TRP A 372 6.01 -9.63 0.86
CA TRP A 372 4.78 -8.87 0.71
C TRP A 372 4.22 -8.47 2.06
N ASP A 373 3.59 -7.29 2.08
CA ASP A 373 2.96 -6.76 3.28
C ASP A 373 1.61 -7.45 3.48
N ASP A 374 1.51 -8.19 4.59
CA ASP A 374 0.31 -8.85 5.07
C ASP A 374 0.19 -8.59 6.56
N ARG A 375 -0.89 -7.89 6.95
CA ARG A 375 -1.11 -7.48 8.34
C ARG A 375 -1.42 -8.66 9.26
N THR A 376 -1.61 -9.85 8.70
CA THR A 376 -1.89 -11.10 9.40
C THR A 376 -0.87 -12.17 9.08
N LYS A 377 -0.70 -13.07 10.04
CA LYS A 377 -0.15 -14.40 9.79
C LYS A 377 -1.33 -15.37 9.76
N SER A 378 -1.90 -15.60 8.59
CA SER A 378 -3.08 -16.45 8.43
C SER A 378 -2.65 -17.88 8.18
N VAL A 379 -3.04 -18.77 9.09
CA VAL A 379 -2.93 -20.23 8.94
C VAL A 379 -4.31 -20.79 9.24
N ALA A 380 -4.83 -21.60 8.33
CA ALA A 380 -6.15 -22.20 8.46
C ALA A 380 -6.22 -23.12 9.70
N GLU A 381 -7.35 -23.08 10.40
CA GLU A 381 -7.59 -23.98 11.52
C GLU A 381 -8.01 -25.37 11.01
N GLY A 382 -7.18 -26.38 11.26
CA GLY A 382 -7.44 -27.75 10.86
C GLY A 382 -7.22 -27.99 9.36
N LYS A 383 -7.81 -29.07 8.84
CA LYS A 383 -7.64 -29.45 7.44
C LYS A 383 -8.58 -28.62 6.57
N LEU A 384 -8.06 -28.05 5.48
CA LEU A 384 -8.87 -27.38 4.47
C LEU A 384 -9.93 -28.34 3.90
N PRO A 385 -11.14 -27.86 3.57
CA PRO A 385 -12.23 -28.70 3.09
C PRO A 385 -12.06 -29.14 1.63
N TRP A 386 -10.99 -28.69 0.97
CA TRP A 386 -10.61 -29.07 -0.38
C TRP A 386 -9.20 -29.67 -0.37
N ALA A 387 -8.91 -30.44 -1.41
CA ALA A 387 -7.60 -31.01 -1.61
C ALA A 387 -6.63 -29.94 -2.20
N PRO A 388 -5.30 -30.04 -1.98
CA PRO A 388 -4.38 -28.96 -2.33
C PRO A 388 -4.32 -28.57 -3.81
N MET A 389 -4.64 -29.52 -4.68
CA MET A 389 -4.71 -29.33 -6.13
C MET A 389 -5.99 -28.61 -6.59
N GLN A 390 -7.02 -28.53 -5.74
CA GLN A 390 -8.28 -27.90 -6.10
C GLN A 390 -8.17 -26.38 -6.07
N VAL A 391 -8.38 -25.76 -7.23
CA VAL A 391 -8.44 -24.28 -7.34
C VAL A 391 -9.85 -23.81 -7.65
N ASN A 392 -10.69 -24.68 -8.21
CA ASN A 392 -12.10 -24.44 -8.50
C ASN A 392 -12.98 -24.68 -7.27
N ILE A 393 -12.61 -24.07 -6.16
CA ILE A 393 -13.32 -24.19 -4.89
C ILE A 393 -14.50 -23.22 -4.82
N GLU A 394 -15.61 -23.68 -4.24
CA GLU A 394 -16.77 -22.83 -4.00
C GLU A 394 -16.53 -21.93 -2.78
N ILE A 395 -15.92 -20.78 -3.01
CA ILE A 395 -15.96 -19.67 -2.04
C ILE A 395 -17.22 -18.87 -2.33
N LYS A 396 -18.07 -18.69 -1.31
CA LYS A 396 -19.26 -17.86 -1.40
C LYS A 396 -18.86 -16.40 -1.66
N GLU A 397 -18.83 -16.02 -2.92
CA GLU A 397 -18.79 -14.61 -3.34
C GLU A 397 -20.10 -13.97 -2.89
N GLN A 398 -20.02 -12.96 -2.01
CA GLN A 398 -21.23 -12.26 -1.58
C GLN A 398 -21.82 -11.49 -2.76
N ASP A 399 -23.14 -11.58 -2.92
CA ASP A 399 -23.82 -10.76 -3.90
C ASP A 399 -23.56 -9.28 -3.59
N PRO A 400 -23.29 -8.44 -4.61
CA PRO A 400 -23.13 -7.01 -4.44
C PRO A 400 -24.48 -6.43 -3.98
N LYS A 401 -24.63 -6.27 -2.66
CA LYS A 401 -25.79 -5.63 -2.04
C LYS A 401 -25.47 -4.18 -1.77
N THR A 402 -26.17 -3.29 -2.48
CA THR A 402 -26.09 -1.85 -2.27
C THR A 402 -26.62 -1.51 -0.89
N GLY A 403 -25.78 -0.93 -0.04
CA GLY A 403 -26.13 -0.54 1.33
C GLY A 403 -25.04 -0.93 2.32
N GLU A 404 -25.29 -0.79 3.61
CA GLU A 404 -24.28 -1.07 4.64
C GLU A 404 -24.31 -2.55 5.10
N GLU A 405 -25.49 -3.06 5.43
CA GLU A 405 -25.66 -4.42 5.97
C GLU A 405 -25.54 -5.50 4.87
N GLY A 406 -24.56 -6.38 5.01
CA GLY A 406 -24.34 -7.49 4.07
C GLY A 406 -23.53 -7.15 2.82
N SER A 407 -22.98 -5.94 2.73
CA SER A 407 -22.02 -5.57 1.66
C SER A 407 -20.69 -6.33 1.80
N ILE A 408 -19.96 -6.52 0.69
CA ILE A 408 -18.61 -7.11 0.68
C ILE A 408 -17.70 -6.34 1.65
N ALA A 409 -17.79 -5.00 1.65
CA ALA A 409 -17.02 -4.11 2.53
C ALA A 409 -17.29 -4.35 4.02
N ALA A 410 -18.55 -4.58 4.42
CA ALA A 410 -18.89 -4.81 5.82
C ALA A 410 -18.44 -6.19 6.36
N ASN A 411 -18.22 -7.16 5.48
CA ASN A 411 -17.91 -8.55 5.85
C ASN A 411 -16.43 -8.91 5.73
N GLN A 412 -15.55 -7.97 5.37
CA GLN A 412 -14.16 -8.32 5.05
C GLN A 412 -13.34 -8.90 6.19
N ASN A 413 -13.71 -8.62 7.44
CA ASN A 413 -13.04 -9.18 8.63
C ASN A 413 -13.84 -10.32 9.26
N LYS A 414 -14.81 -10.89 8.51
CA LYS A 414 -15.69 -11.98 8.96
C LYS A 414 -15.60 -13.22 8.07
N TYR A 415 -14.65 -13.23 7.12
CA TYR A 415 -14.42 -14.39 6.29
C TYR A 415 -13.82 -15.53 7.09
N ALA A 416 -14.00 -16.76 6.60
CA ALA A 416 -13.21 -17.89 7.06
C ALA A 416 -11.74 -17.60 6.76
N ILE A 417 -10.88 -17.88 7.73
CA ILE A 417 -9.43 -17.66 7.61
C ILE A 417 -8.83 -18.88 6.91
N TYR A 418 -8.10 -18.64 5.84
CA TYR A 418 -7.32 -19.65 5.13
C TYR A 418 -5.82 -19.41 5.31
N ASN A 419 -4.99 -20.26 4.71
CA ASN A 419 -3.54 -20.04 4.68
C ASN A 419 -3.22 -18.82 3.80
N ASP A 420 -2.34 -17.94 4.30
CA ASP A 420 -1.63 -17.04 3.38
C ASP A 420 -0.79 -17.90 2.42
N ALA A 421 -0.65 -17.47 1.18
CA ALA A 421 0.07 -18.24 0.19
C ALA A 421 0.70 -17.35 -0.88
N ILE A 422 1.73 -17.89 -1.52
CA ILE A 422 2.34 -17.29 -2.71
C ILE A 422 2.67 -18.37 -3.72
N ALA A 423 2.48 -18.08 -4.99
CA ALA A 423 2.82 -18.99 -6.07
C ALA A 423 3.56 -18.29 -7.21
N ILE A 424 4.43 -19.06 -7.85
CA ILE A 424 5.17 -18.66 -9.04
C ILE A 424 4.74 -19.57 -10.17
N GLU A 425 4.16 -18.98 -11.21
CA GLU A 425 3.82 -19.66 -12.46
C GLU A 425 4.87 -19.35 -13.51
N THR A 426 5.28 -20.38 -14.23
CA THR A 426 6.26 -20.29 -15.31
C THR A 426 5.81 -21.13 -16.49
N ALA A 427 6.05 -20.65 -17.71
CA ALA A 427 5.59 -21.34 -18.90
C ALA A 427 6.43 -22.59 -19.21
N VAL A 428 5.78 -23.76 -19.28
CA VAL A 428 6.40 -24.98 -19.78
C VAL A 428 6.63 -24.83 -21.28
N LYS A 429 7.75 -25.36 -21.79
CA LYS A 429 8.14 -25.21 -23.21
C LYS A 429 8.08 -23.77 -23.73
N TRP A 430 8.44 -22.80 -22.90
CA TRP A 430 8.28 -21.38 -23.22
C TRP A 430 8.98 -20.93 -24.51
N LYS A 431 9.97 -21.69 -25.01
CA LYS A 431 10.65 -21.45 -26.29
C LYS A 431 9.82 -21.82 -27.53
N GLU A 432 8.88 -22.75 -27.38
CA GLU A 432 7.99 -23.21 -28.44
C GLU A 432 6.74 -22.36 -28.55
N LEU A 433 6.54 -21.41 -27.62
CA LEU A 433 5.43 -20.47 -27.67
C LEU A 433 5.50 -19.65 -28.98
N PRO A 434 4.53 -19.80 -29.88
CA PRO A 434 4.52 -19.05 -31.12
C PRO A 434 4.30 -17.57 -30.82
N ALA A 435 5.29 -16.71 -31.05
CA ALA A 435 5.11 -15.27 -30.87
C ALA A 435 3.92 -14.76 -31.70
N PRO A 436 3.01 -13.92 -31.15
CA PRO A 436 3.06 -13.24 -29.85
C PRO A 436 2.32 -13.97 -28.70
N ILE A 437 1.97 -15.25 -28.87
CA ILE A 437 1.16 -16.03 -27.94
C ILE A 437 1.95 -16.31 -26.66
N LYS A 438 1.36 -15.96 -25.52
CA LYS A 438 1.79 -16.40 -24.19
C LYS A 438 0.75 -17.41 -23.68
N PRO A 439 1.10 -18.33 -22.76
CA PRO A 439 0.09 -19.08 -22.02
C PRO A 439 -0.87 -18.08 -21.35
N ARG A 440 -2.09 -18.51 -21.05
CA ARG A 440 -2.96 -17.67 -20.22
C ARG A 440 -2.28 -17.48 -18.86
N PHE A 441 -2.27 -16.23 -18.41
CA PHE A 441 -1.72 -15.76 -17.12
C PHE A 441 -2.42 -16.33 -15.87
N LEU A 442 -3.37 -17.24 -16.05
CA LEU A 442 -4.16 -17.87 -15.00
C LEU A 442 -4.11 -19.37 -15.23
N PHE A 443 -3.00 -19.96 -14.82
CA PHE A 443 -2.79 -21.40 -14.78
C PHE A 443 -2.71 -22.07 -16.15
N GLY A 444 -2.22 -21.36 -17.16
CA GLY A 444 -2.03 -21.90 -18.51
C GLY A 444 -3.30 -21.94 -19.36
N THR A 445 -3.17 -22.36 -20.61
CA THR A 445 -4.27 -22.27 -21.59
C THR A 445 -5.00 -23.60 -21.78
N ASN A 446 -4.23 -24.66 -21.98
CA ASN A 446 -4.63 -26.02 -22.33
C ASN A 446 -3.39 -26.92 -22.21
N ASP A 447 -3.55 -28.19 -22.57
CA ASP A 447 -2.45 -29.17 -22.54
C ASP A 447 -1.34 -28.87 -23.58
N GLN A 448 -1.58 -27.97 -24.55
CA GLN A 448 -0.55 -27.52 -25.50
C GLN A 448 0.33 -26.40 -24.94
N PHE A 449 -0.20 -25.60 -24.01
CA PHE A 449 0.52 -24.52 -23.36
C PHE A 449 0.36 -24.61 -21.83
N PRO A 450 0.89 -25.70 -21.22
CA PRO A 450 0.85 -25.87 -19.79
C PRO A 450 1.80 -24.90 -19.09
N VAL A 451 1.60 -24.76 -17.78
CA VAL A 451 2.46 -23.97 -16.92
C VAL A 451 2.87 -24.77 -15.69
N ASP A 452 4.08 -24.49 -15.23
CA ASP A 452 4.70 -25.03 -14.03
C ASP A 452 4.48 -24.04 -12.88
N ILE A 453 3.73 -24.47 -11.87
CA ILE A 453 3.32 -23.64 -10.74
C ILE A 453 3.93 -24.19 -9.46
N VAL A 454 4.78 -23.39 -8.82
CA VAL A 454 5.30 -23.69 -7.47
C VAL A 454 4.53 -22.84 -6.47
N LYS A 455 3.82 -23.48 -5.55
CA LYS A 455 2.99 -22.81 -4.53
C LYS A 455 3.51 -23.12 -3.13
N TRP A 456 3.69 -22.07 -2.34
CA TRP A 456 3.96 -22.13 -0.91
C TRP A 456 2.74 -21.65 -0.13
N GLU A 457 2.49 -22.25 1.02
CA GLU A 457 1.43 -21.85 1.96
C GLU A 457 1.99 -21.63 3.38
N ALA A 458 1.31 -20.80 4.17
CA ALA A 458 1.74 -20.38 5.50
C ALA A 458 1.81 -21.49 6.56
N ASP A 459 1.24 -22.66 6.27
CA ASP A 459 1.45 -23.88 7.06
C ASP A 459 2.83 -24.54 6.84
N GLY A 460 3.64 -23.96 5.95
CA GLY A 460 4.98 -24.41 5.60
C GLY A 460 5.02 -25.37 4.41
N SER A 461 3.86 -25.76 3.86
CA SER A 461 3.82 -26.64 2.71
C SER A 461 4.31 -25.94 1.43
N ILE A 462 5.02 -26.70 0.61
CA ILE A 462 5.43 -26.30 -0.73
C ILE A 462 5.09 -27.43 -1.68
N ARG A 463 4.45 -27.10 -2.80
CA ARG A 463 4.00 -28.08 -3.79
C ARG A 463 4.24 -27.58 -5.20
N ALA A 464 4.40 -28.52 -6.13
CA ALA A 464 4.50 -28.25 -7.56
C ALA A 464 3.28 -28.79 -8.29
N PHE A 465 2.82 -28.00 -9.25
CA PHE A 465 1.60 -28.27 -9.99
C PHE A 465 1.80 -28.02 -11.48
N LEU A 466 1.17 -28.85 -12.30
CA LEU A 466 0.95 -28.56 -13.71
C LEU A 466 -0.41 -27.87 -13.85
N GLY A 467 -0.40 -26.66 -14.41
CA GLY A 467 -1.58 -25.90 -14.78
C GLY A 467 -1.87 -26.02 -16.28
N THR A 468 -3.11 -26.32 -16.64
CA THR A 468 -3.55 -26.46 -18.04
C THR A 468 -4.80 -25.63 -18.35
N GLY A 469 -5.15 -24.69 -17.47
CA GLY A 469 -6.37 -23.89 -17.59
C GLY A 469 -6.95 -23.50 -16.24
N TRP A 470 -7.53 -22.31 -16.18
CA TRP A 470 -8.22 -21.75 -15.00
C TRP A 470 -9.49 -22.51 -14.57
N ASP A 471 -10.04 -23.36 -15.43
CA ASP A 471 -11.23 -24.20 -15.22
C ASP A 471 -10.89 -25.64 -14.82
N LYS A 472 -9.60 -25.99 -14.83
CA LYS A 472 -9.09 -27.28 -14.40
C LYS A 472 -8.42 -27.14 -13.04
N ASP A 473 -8.58 -28.16 -12.20
CA ASP A 473 -7.77 -28.27 -11.00
C ASP A 473 -6.32 -28.60 -11.40
N PHE A 474 -5.40 -28.29 -10.49
CA PHE A 474 -3.99 -28.59 -10.70
C PHE A 474 -3.75 -30.09 -10.79
N ILE A 475 -2.67 -30.47 -11.47
CA ILE A 475 -2.14 -31.84 -11.44
C ILE A 475 -0.88 -31.79 -10.57
N GLU A 476 -0.88 -32.54 -9.48
CA GLU A 476 0.26 -32.61 -8.54
C GLU A 476 1.48 -33.24 -9.21
N ARG A 477 2.67 -32.78 -8.83
CA ARG A 477 3.94 -33.17 -9.46
C ARG A 477 4.91 -33.75 -8.43
N ASP A 478 4.57 -34.91 -7.90
CA ASP A 478 5.29 -35.57 -6.79
C ASP A 478 6.81 -35.69 -7.01
N THR A 479 7.26 -35.99 -8.24
CA THR A 479 8.70 -36.16 -8.56
C THR A 479 9.48 -34.84 -8.55
N TYR A 480 8.79 -33.72 -8.70
CA TYR A 480 9.39 -32.38 -8.71
C TYR A 480 9.50 -31.81 -7.30
N GLU A 481 8.57 -32.17 -6.41
CA GLU A 481 8.51 -31.69 -5.03
C GLU A 481 9.73 -32.06 -4.20
N GLU A 482 10.31 -33.24 -4.43
CA GLU A 482 11.55 -33.68 -3.75
C GLU A 482 12.73 -32.70 -3.99
N ASN A 483 12.67 -31.93 -5.07
CA ASN A 483 13.69 -30.97 -5.47
C ASN A 483 13.35 -29.52 -5.10
N LEU A 484 12.15 -29.28 -4.55
CA LEU A 484 11.75 -27.98 -4.02
C LEU A 484 12.23 -27.82 -2.58
N LYS A 485 12.66 -26.62 -2.22
CA LYS A 485 13.00 -26.29 -0.83
C LYS A 485 12.46 -24.92 -0.45
N VAL A 486 11.87 -24.85 0.74
CA VAL A 486 11.63 -23.58 1.43
C VAL A 486 12.88 -23.28 2.24
N LEU A 487 13.70 -22.34 1.79
CA LEU A 487 14.89 -21.92 2.55
C LEU A 487 14.51 -21.03 3.73
N LYS A 488 13.38 -20.31 3.61
CA LYS A 488 12.86 -19.40 4.62
C LYS A 488 11.35 -19.21 4.42
N GLY A 489 10.61 -19.17 5.52
CA GLY A 489 9.19 -18.80 5.55
C GLY A 489 8.91 -18.13 6.89
N GLU A 490 8.98 -16.80 6.91
CA GLU A 490 8.89 -16.01 8.14
C GLU A 490 7.88 -14.88 7.97
N TRP A 491 6.95 -14.76 8.93
CA TRP A 491 6.12 -13.56 9.07
C TRP A 491 6.65 -12.74 10.23
N LYS A 492 6.89 -11.46 9.99
CA LYS A 492 7.39 -10.53 11.00
C LYS A 492 6.81 -9.14 10.77
N ASN A 493 6.17 -8.60 11.82
CA ASN A 493 5.70 -7.21 11.88
C ASN A 493 4.89 -6.77 10.65
N GLY A 494 3.96 -7.61 10.17
CA GLY A 494 3.09 -7.27 9.05
C GLY A 494 3.68 -7.54 7.65
N ARG A 495 4.78 -8.30 7.55
CA ARG A 495 5.38 -8.69 6.27
C ARG A 495 5.78 -10.17 6.28
N TRP A 496 5.50 -10.85 5.17
CA TRP A 496 6.01 -12.19 4.88
C TRP A 496 7.35 -12.11 4.14
N TYR A 497 8.23 -13.05 4.46
CA TYR A 497 9.51 -13.30 3.80
C TYR A 497 9.58 -14.78 3.46
N VAL A 498 9.51 -15.10 2.17
CA VAL A 498 9.51 -16.49 1.69
C VAL A 498 10.61 -16.68 0.66
N MET A 499 11.48 -17.66 0.91
CA MET A 499 12.51 -18.09 -0.03
C MET A 499 12.15 -19.45 -0.61
N ILE A 500 11.84 -19.47 -1.90
CA ILE A 500 11.50 -20.70 -2.63
C ILE A 500 12.66 -21.05 -3.55
N GLN A 501 13.27 -22.22 -3.31
CA GLN A 501 14.25 -22.83 -4.19
C GLN A 501 13.57 -23.85 -5.09
N ARG A 502 13.81 -23.75 -6.41
CA ARG A 502 13.42 -24.75 -7.39
C ARG A 502 14.60 -25.15 -8.30
N PRO A 503 14.60 -26.37 -8.87
CA PRO A 503 15.61 -26.75 -9.85
C PRO A 503 15.49 -25.93 -11.14
N LEU A 504 16.60 -25.84 -11.88
CA LEU A 504 16.65 -25.13 -13.17
C LEU A 504 15.97 -25.88 -14.33
N GLY A 505 15.57 -27.13 -14.19
CA GLY A 505 15.02 -27.91 -15.30
C GLY A 505 16.07 -28.57 -16.19
N ASN A 506 17.33 -28.13 -16.18
CA ASN A 506 18.36 -28.54 -17.16
C ASN A 506 19.04 -29.91 -16.91
N LYS A 507 18.43 -30.81 -16.13
CA LYS A 507 18.99 -32.14 -15.84
C LYS A 507 18.29 -33.25 -16.62
N LYS A 508 18.96 -34.40 -16.76
CA LYS A 508 18.49 -35.56 -17.54
C LYS A 508 17.26 -36.26 -16.97
N ASP A 509 16.98 -36.06 -15.69
CA ASP A 509 15.90 -36.67 -14.91
C ASP A 509 14.62 -35.82 -14.87
N GLN A 510 14.61 -34.66 -15.54
CA GLN A 510 13.47 -33.74 -15.60
C GLN A 510 12.76 -33.82 -16.95
N ASP A 511 11.43 -33.73 -16.95
CA ASP A 511 10.61 -33.92 -18.15
C ASP A 511 10.33 -32.57 -18.80
N TYR A 512 10.90 -32.32 -19.98
CA TYR A 512 10.68 -31.08 -20.74
C TYR A 512 9.23 -30.89 -21.18
N GLU A 513 8.41 -31.95 -21.20
CA GLU A 513 6.97 -31.86 -21.44
C GLU A 513 6.20 -31.25 -20.27
N GLU A 514 6.76 -31.28 -19.07
CA GLU A 514 6.07 -30.88 -17.84
C GLU A 514 6.81 -29.79 -17.03
N ASP A 515 8.13 -29.64 -17.23
CA ASP A 515 9.00 -28.73 -16.49
C ASP A 515 9.35 -27.46 -17.25
N THR A 516 9.38 -26.33 -16.54
CA THR A 516 10.02 -25.13 -17.07
C THR A 516 11.54 -25.21 -16.94
N PHE A 517 12.23 -25.18 -18.08
CA PHE A 517 13.68 -25.10 -18.14
C PHE A 517 14.14 -23.64 -18.09
N PHE A 518 14.96 -23.33 -17.08
CA PHE A 518 15.57 -22.04 -16.84
C PHE A 518 16.94 -21.97 -17.50
N GLU A 519 17.03 -21.17 -18.57
CA GLU A 519 18.26 -21.00 -19.31
C GLU A 519 18.90 -19.62 -19.09
N VAL A 520 20.22 -19.64 -18.99
CA VAL A 520 21.03 -18.44 -18.80
C VAL A 520 20.92 -17.51 -20.01
N GLY A 521 20.71 -16.22 -19.74
CA GLY A 521 20.60 -15.19 -20.77
C GLY A 521 19.27 -15.17 -21.54
N GLN A 522 18.25 -15.89 -21.06
CA GLN A 522 16.93 -15.95 -21.69
C GLN A 522 15.84 -15.29 -20.83
N TYR A 523 14.77 -14.81 -21.48
CA TYR A 523 13.61 -14.20 -20.83
C TYR A 523 12.51 -15.23 -20.61
N ILE A 524 12.43 -15.78 -19.41
CA ILE A 524 11.49 -16.84 -19.06
C ILE A 524 10.20 -16.20 -18.54
N PRO A 525 9.04 -16.40 -19.19
CA PRO A 525 7.77 -15.82 -18.74
C PRO A 525 7.39 -16.31 -17.34
N THR A 526 7.11 -15.36 -16.45
CA THR A 526 6.81 -15.61 -15.03
C THR A 526 5.59 -14.79 -14.61
N VAL A 527 4.69 -15.40 -13.84
CA VAL A 527 3.54 -14.76 -13.19
C VAL A 527 3.59 -15.08 -11.71
N PHE A 528 3.18 -14.13 -10.87
CA PHE A 528 3.09 -14.30 -9.43
C PHE A 528 1.64 -14.23 -8.98
N PHE A 529 1.31 -15.03 -7.98
CA PHE A 529 0.01 -15.05 -7.31
C PHE A 529 0.20 -14.98 -5.80
N ALA A 530 -0.69 -14.29 -5.10
CA ALA A 530 -0.65 -14.22 -3.64
C ALA A 530 -2.07 -14.29 -3.05
N TRP A 531 -2.19 -14.84 -1.85
CA TRP A 531 -3.44 -15.00 -1.11
C TRP A 531 -3.30 -14.40 0.28
N ASP A 532 -4.20 -13.47 0.63
CA ASP A 532 -4.43 -13.01 2.01
C ASP A 532 -5.48 -13.91 2.64
N GLY A 533 -5.04 -14.86 3.46
CA GLY A 533 -5.89 -15.87 4.07
C GLY A 533 -6.94 -15.26 5.00
N HIS A 534 -6.63 -14.14 5.67
CA HIS A 534 -7.56 -13.42 6.54
C HIS A 534 -8.64 -12.67 5.74
N ASN A 535 -8.34 -12.26 4.51
CA ASN A 535 -9.34 -11.75 3.55
C ASN A 535 -10.23 -12.87 3.00
N GLY A 536 -10.03 -14.13 3.41
CA GLY A 536 -10.71 -15.29 2.86
C GLY A 536 -10.32 -15.56 1.41
N ASP A 537 -9.09 -15.21 1.02
CA ASP A 537 -8.53 -15.58 -0.28
C ASP A 537 -8.15 -17.06 -0.25
N ALA A 538 -8.63 -17.83 -1.23
CA ALA A 538 -8.22 -19.21 -1.49
C ALA A 538 -8.61 -19.59 -2.93
N GLY A 539 -7.97 -20.64 -3.47
CA GLY A 539 -8.22 -21.08 -4.85
C GLY A 539 -8.05 -19.93 -5.85
N ARG A 540 -9.08 -19.61 -6.63
CA ARG A 540 -9.04 -18.51 -7.62
C ARG A 540 -9.29 -17.10 -7.05
N LYS A 541 -9.74 -16.98 -5.80
CA LYS A 541 -9.85 -15.66 -5.14
C LYS A 541 -8.46 -15.30 -4.60
N MET A 542 -7.74 -14.49 -5.36
CA MET A 542 -6.32 -14.19 -5.11
C MET A 542 -5.91 -12.85 -5.74
N ALA A 543 -4.72 -12.39 -5.39
CA ALA A 543 -3.99 -11.35 -6.11
C ALA A 543 -3.15 -11.99 -7.23
N VAL A 544 -3.05 -11.33 -8.39
CA VAL A 544 -2.34 -11.80 -9.58
C VAL A 544 -1.52 -10.67 -10.20
N SER A 545 -0.30 -10.98 -10.64
CA SER A 545 0.56 -10.05 -11.38
C SER A 545 0.25 -10.05 -12.88
N ALA A 546 0.74 -9.03 -13.60
CA ALA A 546 0.92 -9.14 -15.06
C ALA A 546 2.02 -10.17 -15.39
N PHE A 547 2.31 -10.41 -16.68
CA PHE A 547 3.48 -11.17 -17.08
C PHE A 547 4.77 -10.40 -16.82
N TYR A 548 5.69 -11.02 -16.08
CA TYR A 548 7.08 -10.63 -15.91
C TYR A 548 7.98 -11.65 -16.63
N TYR A 549 9.28 -11.40 -16.60
CA TYR A 549 10.30 -12.29 -17.11
C TYR A 549 11.36 -12.53 -16.06
N THR A 550 11.57 -13.78 -15.66
CA THR A 550 12.80 -14.13 -14.93
C THR A 550 13.96 -14.20 -15.93
N PHE A 551 15.06 -13.54 -15.61
CA PHE A 551 16.25 -13.49 -16.45
C PHE A 551 17.48 -13.92 -15.66
N LEU A 552 18.05 -15.07 -16.00
CA LEU A 552 19.28 -15.55 -15.36
C LEU A 552 20.49 -14.83 -15.97
N ASN A 553 21.12 -13.95 -15.20
CA ASN A 553 22.23 -13.14 -15.69
C ASN A 553 23.43 -14.02 -16.06
N PRO A 554 23.98 -13.93 -17.29
CA PRO A 554 25.17 -14.70 -17.64
C PRO A 554 26.36 -14.35 -16.73
N PRO A 555 27.26 -15.30 -16.47
CA PRO A 555 28.48 -15.01 -15.73
C PRO A 555 29.27 -13.92 -16.45
N ILE A 556 29.82 -12.97 -15.69
CA ILE A 556 30.69 -11.93 -16.25
C ILE A 556 31.96 -12.63 -16.75
N PRO A 557 32.32 -12.53 -18.05
CA PRO A 557 33.52 -13.16 -18.59
C PRO A 557 34.77 -12.66 -17.85
N ARG A 558 35.75 -13.55 -17.60
CA ARG A 558 36.98 -13.20 -16.86
C ARG A 558 37.76 -12.08 -17.55
N GLU A 559 37.66 -12.02 -18.87
CA GLU A 559 38.26 -11.03 -19.75
C GLU A 559 37.83 -9.60 -19.37
N THR A 560 36.60 -9.43 -18.89
CA THR A 560 36.07 -8.13 -18.43
C THR A 560 36.86 -7.56 -17.25
N TYR A 561 37.42 -8.41 -16.38
CA TYR A 561 38.27 -7.99 -15.26
C TYR A 561 39.75 -7.88 -15.67
N ILE A 562 40.22 -8.72 -16.59
CA ILE A 562 41.62 -8.78 -17.01
C ILE A 562 41.98 -7.62 -17.93
N TYR A 563 41.15 -7.31 -18.93
CA TYR A 563 41.49 -6.30 -19.94
C TYR A 563 41.72 -4.89 -19.38
N PRO A 564 40.91 -4.35 -18.44
CA PRO A 564 41.20 -3.05 -17.85
C PRO A 564 42.56 -3.01 -17.12
N VAL A 565 42.90 -4.09 -16.42
CA VAL A 565 44.19 -4.21 -15.72
C VAL A 565 45.35 -4.27 -16.70
N VAL A 566 45.24 -5.10 -17.74
CA VAL A 566 46.26 -5.20 -18.80
C VAL A 566 46.44 -3.88 -19.54
N ILE A 567 45.34 -3.19 -19.86
CA ILE A 567 45.38 -1.86 -20.50
C ILE A 567 46.05 -0.85 -19.56
N ALA A 568 45.69 -0.82 -18.28
CA ALA A 568 46.29 0.09 -17.31
C ALA A 568 47.81 -0.15 -17.17
N PHE A 569 48.24 -1.41 -17.04
CA PHE A 569 49.67 -1.76 -17.04
C PHE A 569 50.35 -1.37 -18.36
N GLY A 570 49.70 -1.61 -19.49
CA GLY A 570 50.19 -1.22 -20.82
C GLY A 570 50.40 0.29 -20.94
N VAL A 571 49.45 1.09 -20.43
CA VAL A 571 49.55 2.56 -20.39
C VAL A 571 50.71 2.99 -19.51
N VAL A 572 50.85 2.44 -18.30
CA VAL A 572 51.97 2.76 -17.39
C VAL A 572 53.33 2.41 -18.01
N LEU A 573 53.45 1.25 -18.66
CA LEU A 573 54.68 0.85 -19.35
C LEU A 573 55.00 1.77 -20.53
N LEU A 574 53.99 2.15 -21.32
CA LEU A 574 54.14 3.05 -22.46
C LEU A 574 54.54 4.46 -21.98
N GLU A 575 53.90 4.99 -20.93
CA GLU A 575 54.28 6.27 -20.31
C GLU A 575 55.70 6.22 -19.76
N GLY A 576 56.06 5.16 -19.03
CA GLY A 576 57.42 4.93 -18.53
C GLY A 576 58.44 4.93 -19.66
N TRP A 577 58.17 4.21 -20.75
CA TRP A 577 59.03 4.17 -21.94
C TRP A 577 59.17 5.55 -22.60
N VAL A 578 58.06 6.29 -22.79
CA VAL A 578 58.07 7.64 -23.37
C VAL A 578 58.89 8.60 -22.49
N LEU A 579 58.68 8.57 -21.17
CA LEU A 579 59.41 9.40 -20.21
C LEU A 579 60.91 9.07 -20.20
N THR A 580 61.26 7.78 -20.24
CA THR A 580 62.65 7.30 -20.27
C THR A 580 63.34 7.72 -21.56
N ARG A 581 62.64 7.59 -22.70
CA ARG A 581 63.14 8.03 -24.01
C ARG A 581 63.34 9.54 -24.07
N ARG A 582 62.40 10.33 -23.51
CA ARG A 582 62.54 11.79 -23.37
C ARG A 582 63.71 12.17 -22.47
N ALA A 583 63.90 11.47 -21.35
CA ALA A 583 65.01 11.70 -20.43
C ALA A 583 66.37 11.36 -21.05
N ASN A 584 66.47 10.24 -21.78
CA ASN A 584 67.69 9.83 -22.48
C ASN A 584 68.04 10.80 -23.61
N LYS A 585 67.05 11.26 -24.38
CA LYS A 585 67.23 12.32 -25.40
C LYS A 585 67.75 13.63 -24.79
N LYS A 586 67.23 14.05 -23.63
CA LYS A 586 67.73 15.24 -22.90
C LYS A 586 69.17 15.09 -22.40
N LYS A 587 69.63 13.87 -22.10
CA LYS A 587 70.98 13.58 -21.61
C LYS A 587 72.01 13.33 -22.72
N GLY A 588 71.67 13.57 -23.99
CA GLY A 588 72.56 13.33 -25.13
C GLY A 588 72.90 11.86 -25.35
N LYS A 589 72.20 10.93 -24.68
CA LYS A 589 72.33 9.50 -24.91
C LYS A 589 71.36 9.11 -26.01
N THR A 590 71.88 8.86 -27.21
CA THR A 590 71.14 8.12 -28.23
C THR A 590 70.84 6.73 -27.68
N LEU A 591 69.53 6.41 -27.61
CA LEU A 591 69.04 5.06 -27.34
C LEU A 591 69.26 4.19 -28.56
#